data_AF-A0A837CT27-F1
#
_entry.id   AF-A0A837CT27-F1
#
_cell.length_a   1.000
_cell.length_b   1.000
_cell.length_c   1.000
_cell.angle_alpha   90.00
_cell.angle_beta   90.00
_cell.angle_gamma   90.00
#
_symmetry.space_group_name_H-M   'P 1'
#
loop_
_entity.id
_entity.type
_entity.pdbx_description
1 polymer ?
#
loop_
_entity_poly.entity_id
_entity_poly.type
_entity_poly.pdbx_seq_one_letter_code
_entity_poly.pdbx_strand_id
1 'polypeptide(L)'
;MEAKRHLAIQAVQRAFEHLTHAEERRAKLEAELYREMLAADAMSVCELQRRYHLIIGRLTDEIAAAQQVLENARAAQAQAETAVLEARAVWARRSAASQKWREIDQDVRRTTSAHFEAAAEIEADDEVLLRYRRGPSGQTGGEPA
;
A
#
# COMPACT_ATOMS: atom_id res chain seq x y z
N MET A 1 0.21 2.48 5.87
CA MET A 1 1.47 2.03 5.24
C MET A 1 2.06 3.07 4.32
N GLU A 2 1.24 3.78 3.54
CA GLU A 2 1.73 4.84 2.64
C GLU A 2 2.38 6.02 3.38
N ALA A 3 1.83 6.47 4.51
CA ALA A 3 2.48 7.48 5.34
C ALA A 3 3.89 7.05 5.81
N LYS A 4 4.07 5.77 6.18
CA LYS A 4 5.38 5.22 6.57
C LYS A 4 6.35 5.20 5.38
N ARG A 5 5.88 4.86 4.18
CA ARG A 5 6.68 4.95 2.94
C ARG A 5 7.13 6.39 2.66
N HIS A 6 6.24 7.37 2.78
CA HIS A 6 6.58 8.77 2.59
C HIS A 6 7.63 9.24 3.61
N LEU A 7 7.47 8.87 4.88
CA LEU A 7 8.46 9.19 5.92
C LEU A 7 9.83 8.56 5.61
N ALA A 8 9.87 7.32 5.12
CA ALA A 8 11.11 6.66 4.76
C ALA A 8 11.80 7.33 3.55
N ILE A 9 11.05 7.75 2.54
CA ILE A 9 11.57 8.52 1.40
C ILE A 9 12.17 9.86 1.87
N GLN A 10 11.46 10.57 2.75
CA GLN A 10 11.95 11.83 3.32
C GLN A 10 13.21 11.61 4.17
N ALA A 11 13.30 10.50 4.91
CA ALA A 11 14.48 10.17 5.70
C ALA A 11 15.70 9.94 4.80
N VAL A 12 15.53 9.25 3.66
CA VAL A 12 16.60 9.05 2.67
C VAL A 12 17.04 10.39 2.06
N GLN A 13 16.10 11.26 1.70
CA GLN A 13 16.43 12.59 1.17
C GLN A 13 17.26 13.41 2.16
N ARG A 14 16.82 13.48 3.42
CA ARG A 14 17.56 14.18 4.47
C ARG A 14 18.94 13.58 4.72
N ALA A 15 19.04 12.25 4.75
CA ALA A 15 20.33 11.58 4.92
C ALA A 15 21.30 11.87 3.76
N PHE A 16 20.78 11.96 2.54
CA PHE A 16 21.55 12.34 1.37
C PHE A 16 22.03 13.79 1.45
N GLU A 17 21.15 14.73 1.77
CA GLU A 17 21.50 16.15 1.97
C GLU A 17 22.56 16.33 3.06
N HIS A 18 22.44 15.60 4.17
CA HIS A 18 23.44 15.62 5.24
C HIS A 18 24.80 15.07 4.79
N LEU A 19 24.81 13.99 4.02
CA LEU A 19 26.04 13.42 3.45
C LEU A 19 26.72 14.43 2.50
N THR A 20 25.96 15.01 1.56
CA THR A 20 26.51 15.98 0.61
C THR A 20 27.09 17.19 1.32
N HIS A 21 26.41 17.70 2.36
CA HIS A 21 26.94 18.81 3.16
C HIS A 21 28.20 18.43 3.95
N ALA A 22 28.30 17.20 4.46
CA ALA A 22 29.51 16.73 5.13
C ALA A 22 30.70 16.66 4.16
N GLU A 23 30.48 16.13 2.95
CA GLU A 23 31.48 16.05 1.89
C GLU A 23 31.93 17.44 1.41
N GLU A 24 30.99 18.37 1.18
CA GLU A 24 31.30 19.75 0.81
C GLU A 24 32.14 20.46 1.87
N ARG A 25 31.79 20.29 3.16
CA ARG A 25 32.57 20.89 4.26
C ARG A 25 33.99 20.34 4.29
N ARG A 26 34.16 19.03 4.08
CA ARG A 26 35.48 18.41 3.98
C ARG A 26 36.28 19.00 2.82
N ALA A 27 35.71 19.07 1.62
CA ALA A 27 36.39 19.62 0.46
C ALA A 27 36.82 21.09 0.66
N LYS A 28 35.95 21.91 1.28
CA LYS A 28 36.27 23.32 1.59
C LYS A 28 37.44 23.43 2.56
N LEU A 29 37.42 22.66 3.64
CA LEU A 29 38.47 22.69 4.65
C LEU A 29 39.80 22.12 4.13
N GLU A 30 39.77 21.07 3.31
CA GLU A 30 40.98 20.57 2.62
C GLU A 30 41.57 21.65 1.70
N ALA A 31 40.73 22.36 0.92
CA ALA A 31 41.18 23.44 0.06
C ALA A 31 41.75 24.64 0.83
N GLU A 32 41.20 24.95 2.01
CA GLU A 32 41.75 25.97 2.91
C GLU A 32 43.10 25.55 3.48
N LEU A 33 43.24 24.30 3.92
CA LEU A 33 44.50 23.75 4.41
C LEU A 33 45.60 23.84 3.34
N TYR A 34 45.27 23.48 2.10
CA TYR A 34 46.21 23.62 0.97
C TYR A 34 46.58 25.07 0.67
N ARG A 35 45.62 26.02 0.82
CA ARG A 35 45.92 27.45 0.66
C ARG A 35 46.85 27.96 1.76
N GLU A 36 46.63 27.57 3.01
CA GLU A 36 47.51 27.94 4.14
C GLU A 36 48.94 27.40 3.95
N MET A 37 49.09 26.20 3.39
CA MET A 37 50.42 25.64 3.07
C MET A 37 51.19 26.45 2.01
N LEU A 38 50.49 27.06 1.05
CA LEU A 38 51.08 27.82 -0.05
C LEU A 38 51.35 29.29 0.30
N ALA A 39 50.86 29.77 1.45
CA ALA A 39 51.05 31.15 1.89
C ALA A 39 52.52 31.42 2.30
N ALA A 40 52.92 32.70 2.26
CA ALA A 40 54.29 33.14 2.54
C ALA A 40 54.80 32.80 3.96
N ASP A 41 53.89 32.50 4.89
CA ASP A 41 54.18 32.05 6.26
C ASP A 41 53.85 30.55 6.36
N ALA A 42 54.66 29.74 5.68
CA ALA A 42 54.38 28.33 5.46
C ALA A 42 54.30 27.56 6.79
N MET A 43 53.20 26.84 6.98
CA MET A 43 52.96 26.02 8.16
C MET A 43 54.03 24.91 8.29
N SER A 44 54.50 24.67 9.52
CA SER A 44 55.40 23.54 9.77
C SER A 44 54.73 22.20 9.47
N VAL A 45 55.52 21.21 9.03
CA VAL A 45 55.03 19.85 8.74
C VAL A 45 54.33 19.22 9.95
N CYS A 46 54.83 19.47 11.16
CA CYS A 46 54.21 18.95 12.39
C CYS A 46 52.82 19.55 12.64
N GLU A 47 52.64 20.85 12.44
CA GLU A 47 51.34 21.51 12.60
C GLU A 47 50.35 21.09 11.51
N LEU A 48 50.82 20.93 10.27
CA LEU A 48 50.02 20.39 9.17
C LEU A 48 49.52 18.97 9.49
N GLN A 49 50.42 18.09 9.94
CA GLN A 49 50.09 16.72 10.27
C GLN A 49 49.09 16.65 11.45
N ARG A 50 49.25 17.52 12.45
CA ARG A 50 48.31 17.67 13.56
C ARG A 50 46.93 18.11 13.09
N ARG A 51 46.85 19.17 12.26
CA ARG A 51 45.57 19.68 11.73
C ARG A 51 44.88 18.66 10.83
N TYR A 52 45.64 17.96 9.98
CA TYR A 52 45.11 16.90 9.14
C TYR A 52 44.46 15.81 9.99
N HIS A 53 45.17 15.30 11.00
CA HIS A 53 44.61 14.24 11.85
C HIS A 53 43.38 14.69 12.65
N LEU A 54 43.40 15.90 13.20
CA LEU A 54 42.29 16.40 14.04
C LEU A 54 41.07 16.82 13.23
N ILE A 55 41.27 17.54 12.12
CA ILE A 55 40.18 18.15 11.35
C ILE A 55 39.69 17.18 10.27
N ILE A 56 40.60 16.66 9.44
CA ILE A 56 40.22 15.73 8.35
C ILE A 56 39.81 14.37 8.91
N GLY A 57 40.49 13.89 9.96
CA GLY A 57 40.09 12.67 10.66
C GLY A 57 38.65 12.74 11.16
N ARG A 58 38.32 13.80 11.91
CA ARG A 58 36.95 14.02 12.41
C ARG A 58 35.92 14.13 11.28
N LEU A 59 36.22 14.84 10.20
CA LEU A 59 35.30 14.97 9.06
C LEU A 59 35.11 13.65 8.33
N THR A 60 36.14 12.82 8.29
CA THR A 60 36.06 11.46 7.74
C THR A 60 35.14 10.60 8.58
N ASP A 61 35.24 10.67 9.91
CA ASP A 61 34.32 9.99 10.83
C ASP A 61 32.87 10.50 10.68
N GLU A 62 32.68 11.82 10.53
CA GLU A 62 31.36 12.43 10.30
C GLU A 62 30.76 11.97 8.96
N ILE A 63 31.55 11.88 7.89
CA ILE A 63 31.10 11.35 6.58
C ILE A 63 30.75 9.87 6.70
N ALA A 64 31.58 9.06 7.37
CA ALA A 64 31.31 7.64 7.58
C ALA A 64 30.01 7.42 8.37
N ALA A 65 29.77 8.21 9.41
CA ALA A 65 28.53 8.19 10.16
C ALA A 65 27.32 8.60 9.28
N ALA A 66 27.45 9.63 8.46
CA ALA A 66 26.40 10.06 7.54
C ALA A 66 26.08 9.00 6.47
N GLN A 67 27.10 8.32 5.94
CA GLN A 67 26.93 7.19 5.02
C GLN A 67 26.17 6.04 5.69
N GLN A 68 26.53 5.69 6.92
CA GLN A 68 25.83 4.65 7.67
C GLN A 68 24.35 5.00 7.90
N VAL A 69 24.06 6.26 8.22
CA VAL A 69 22.67 6.75 8.36
C VAL A 69 21.91 6.64 7.04
N LEU A 70 22.54 6.99 5.91
CA LEU A 70 21.94 6.86 4.59
C LEU A 70 21.61 5.40 4.24
N GLU A 71 22.53 4.47 4.50
CA GLU A 71 22.29 3.04 4.27
C GLU A 71 21.16 2.50 5.15
N ASN A 72 21.11 2.89 6.42
CA ASN A 72 20.01 2.54 7.31
C ASN A 72 18.67 3.10 6.81
N ALA A 73 18.66 4.34 6.32
CA ALA A 73 17.45 4.96 5.76
C ALA A 73 16.98 4.24 4.48
N ARG A 74 17.91 3.84 3.61
CA ARG A 74 17.61 3.05 2.40
C ARG A 74 17.03 1.68 2.74
N ALA A 75 17.61 1.00 3.73
CA ALA A 75 17.07 -0.27 4.22
C ALA A 75 15.64 -0.11 4.76
N ALA A 76 15.39 0.94 5.55
CA ALA A 76 14.04 1.24 6.06
C ALA A 76 13.05 1.59 4.94
N GLN A 77 13.48 2.31 3.90
CA GLN A 77 12.67 2.58 2.71
C GLN A 77 12.28 1.27 2.00
N ALA A 78 13.24 0.39 1.74
CA ALA A 78 12.98 -0.89 1.08
C ALA A 78 11.97 -1.74 1.87
N GLN A 79 12.13 -1.82 3.20
CA GLN A 79 11.17 -2.50 4.06
C GLN A 79 9.76 -1.88 4.00
N ALA A 80 9.67 -0.55 4.00
CA ALA A 80 8.39 0.14 3.90
C ALA A 80 7.70 -0.10 2.55
N GLU A 81 8.45 -0.17 1.46
CA GLU A 81 7.94 -0.47 0.13
C GLU A 81 7.42 -1.91 0.02
N THR A 82 8.19 -2.89 0.50
CA THR A 82 7.75 -4.29 0.57
C THR A 82 6.46 -4.43 1.36
N ALA A 83 6.38 -3.79 2.52
CA ALA A 83 5.19 -3.88 3.37
C ALA A 83 3.96 -3.19 2.75
N VAL A 84 4.14 -2.15 1.92
CA VAL A 84 3.05 -1.58 1.12
C VAL A 84 2.57 -2.55 0.04
N LEU A 85 3.48 -3.23 -0.65
CA LEU A 85 3.14 -4.21 -1.68
C LEU A 85 2.36 -5.39 -1.09
N GLU A 86 2.82 -5.92 0.05
CA GLU A 86 2.12 -6.99 0.77
C GLU A 86 0.72 -6.56 1.21
N ALA A 87 0.58 -5.36 1.79
CA ALA A 87 -0.72 -4.83 2.20
C ALA A 87 -1.67 -4.69 1.01
N ARG A 88 -1.18 -4.22 -0.14
CA ARG A 88 -1.97 -4.13 -1.38
C ARG A 88 -2.39 -5.51 -1.90
N ALA A 89 -1.51 -6.50 -1.84
CA ALA A 89 -1.83 -7.87 -2.24
C ALA A 89 -2.93 -8.48 -1.36
N VAL A 90 -2.83 -8.30 -0.04
CA VAL A 90 -3.87 -8.75 0.91
C VAL A 90 -5.19 -8.04 0.65
N TRP A 91 -5.15 -6.72 0.45
CA TRP A 91 -6.34 -5.94 0.13
C TRP A 91 -7.00 -6.42 -1.17
N ALA A 92 -6.24 -6.62 -2.25
CA ALA A 92 -6.76 -7.10 -3.52
C ALA A 92 -7.44 -8.48 -3.38
N ARG A 93 -6.81 -9.42 -2.67
CA ARG A 93 -7.39 -10.74 -2.38
C ARG A 93 -8.71 -10.64 -1.62
N ARG A 94 -8.75 -9.80 -0.57
CA ARG A 94 -9.97 -9.59 0.23
C ARG A 94 -11.07 -8.93 -0.59
N SER A 95 -10.73 -7.92 -1.39
CA SER A 95 -11.69 -7.25 -2.28
C SER A 95 -12.29 -8.20 -3.31
N ALA A 96 -11.48 -9.07 -3.92
CA ALA A 96 -11.96 -10.09 -4.85
C ALA A 96 -12.90 -11.10 -4.16
N ALA A 97 -12.55 -11.55 -2.96
CA ALA A 97 -13.42 -12.43 -2.18
C ALA A 97 -14.76 -11.76 -1.83
N SER A 98 -14.73 -10.50 -1.39
CA SER A 98 -15.95 -9.73 -1.11
C SER A 98 -16.80 -9.50 -2.35
N GLN A 99 -16.18 -9.30 -3.52
CA GLN A 99 -16.91 -9.23 -4.79
C GLN A 99 -17.61 -10.56 -5.10
N LYS A 100 -16.89 -11.68 -5.00
CA LYS A 100 -17.46 -13.00 -5.24
C LYS A 100 -18.64 -13.30 -4.31
N TRP A 101 -18.56 -12.91 -3.04
CA TRP A 101 -19.69 -13.07 -2.11
C TRP A 101 -20.91 -12.24 -2.50
N ARG A 102 -20.72 -11.03 -3.03
CA ARG A 102 -21.84 -10.22 -3.54
C ARG A 102 -22.49 -10.84 -4.78
N GLU A 103 -21.69 -11.42 -5.67
CA GLU A 103 -22.20 -12.15 -6.84
C GLU A 103 -23.04 -13.36 -6.41
N ILE A 104 -22.52 -14.16 -5.47
CA ILE A 104 -23.26 -15.31 -4.91
C ILE A 104 -24.58 -14.86 -4.25
N ASP A 105 -24.56 -13.82 -3.42
CA ASP A 105 -25.77 -13.30 -2.76
C ASP A 105 -26.81 -12.84 -3.80
N GLN A 106 -26.37 -12.17 -4.87
CA GLN A 106 -27.26 -11.76 -5.94
C GLN A 106 -27.86 -12.95 -6.68
N ASP A 107 -27.07 -13.99 -6.96
CA ASP A 107 -27.55 -15.19 -7.65
C ASP A 107 -28.52 -16.00 -6.79
N VAL A 108 -28.26 -16.11 -5.48
CA VAL A 108 -29.20 -16.73 -4.53
C VAL A 108 -30.53 -15.97 -4.51
N ARG A 109 -30.51 -14.64 -4.48
CA ARG A 109 -31.74 -13.83 -4.54
C ARG A 109 -32.50 -14.06 -5.84
N ARG A 110 -31.82 -14.03 -6.99
CA ARG A 110 -32.45 -14.25 -8.31
C ARG A 110 -33.09 -15.64 -8.42
N THR A 111 -32.37 -16.68 -8.04
CA THR A 111 -32.87 -18.06 -8.08
C THR A 111 -34.05 -18.26 -7.14
N THR A 112 -34.01 -17.65 -5.95
CA THR A 112 -35.12 -17.67 -4.99
C THR A 112 -36.36 -16.97 -5.55
N SER A 113 -36.20 -15.77 -6.13
CA SER A 113 -37.31 -15.05 -6.78
C SER A 113 -37.93 -15.86 -7.92
N ALA A 114 -37.12 -16.43 -8.81
CA ALA A 114 -37.59 -17.25 -9.91
C ALA A 114 -38.36 -18.49 -9.41
N HIS A 115 -37.91 -19.11 -8.31
CA HIS A 115 -38.62 -20.22 -7.69
C HIS A 115 -40.00 -19.78 -7.17
N PHE A 116 -40.09 -18.63 -6.49
CA PHE A 116 -41.38 -18.11 -6.02
C PHE A 116 -42.33 -17.77 -7.16
N GLU A 117 -41.83 -17.16 -8.24
CA GLU A 117 -42.62 -16.87 -9.44
C GLU A 117 -43.15 -18.15 -10.08
N ALA A 118 -42.31 -19.18 -10.25
CA ALA A 118 -42.73 -20.47 -10.79
C ALA A 118 -43.76 -21.18 -9.89
N ALA A 119 -43.59 -21.11 -8.56
CA ALA A 119 -44.56 -21.68 -7.63
C ALA A 119 -45.92 -20.95 -7.69
N ALA A 120 -45.91 -19.63 -7.83
CA ALA A 120 -47.13 -18.83 -7.97
C ALA A 120 -47.85 -19.10 -9.30
N GLU A 121 -47.11 -19.34 -10.40
CA GLU A 121 -47.68 -19.74 -11.69
C GLU A 121 -48.40 -21.09 -11.59
N ILE A 122 -47.75 -22.09 -10.96
CA ILE A 122 -48.36 -23.41 -10.72
C ILE A 122 -49.62 -23.29 -9.85
N GLU A 123 -49.58 -22.51 -8.78
CA GLU A 123 -50.74 -22.33 -7.89
C GLU A 123 -51.90 -21.64 -8.63
N ALA A 124 -51.60 -20.63 -9.45
CA ALA A 124 -52.61 -19.98 -10.29
C ALA A 124 -53.24 -20.95 -11.31
N ASP A 125 -52.44 -21.80 -11.95
CA ASP A 125 -52.92 -22.82 -12.88
C ASP A 125 -53.80 -23.87 -12.19
N ASP A 126 -53.39 -24.34 -11.01
CA ASP A 126 -54.16 -25.29 -10.19
C ASP A 126 -55.50 -24.69 -9.75
N GLU A 127 -55.52 -23.41 -9.35
CA GLU A 127 -56.76 -22.70 -9.03
C GLU A 127 -57.72 -22.64 -10.23
N VAL A 128 -57.21 -22.35 -11.43
CA VAL A 128 -58.01 -22.32 -12.66
C VAL A 128 -58.62 -23.70 -12.93
N LEU A 129 -57.83 -24.78 -12.83
CA LEU A 129 -58.30 -26.15 -13.02
C LEU A 129 -59.39 -26.54 -12.01
N LEU A 130 -59.24 -26.16 -10.74
CA LEU A 130 -60.23 -26.42 -9.70
C LEU A 130 -61.55 -25.70 -9.98
N ARG A 131 -61.50 -24.45 -10.47
CA ARG A 131 -62.71 -23.69 -10.86
C ARG A 131 -63.43 -24.32 -12.04
N TYR A 132 -62.70 -24.80 -13.05
CA TYR A 132 -63.29 -25.51 -14.20
C TYR A 132 -63.89 -26.86 -13.81
N ARG A 133 -63.24 -27.65 -12.96
CA ARG A 133 -63.78 -28.92 -12.44
C ARG A 133 -65.04 -28.68 -11.59
N ARG A 134 -65.12 -27.53 -10.92
CA ARG A 134 -66.30 -27.05 -10.20
C ARG A 134 -67.31 -26.34 -11.12
N GLY A 135 -67.51 -26.85 -12.34
CA GLY A 135 -68.70 -26.54 -13.14
C GLY A 135 -69.98 -26.95 -12.39
N PRO A 136 -71.15 -26.37 -12.73
CA PRO A 136 -72.31 -26.32 -11.83
C PRO A 136 -72.81 -27.73 -11.51
N SER A 137 -72.59 -28.17 -10.27
CA SER A 137 -73.34 -29.26 -9.65
C SER A 137 -74.73 -28.69 -9.33
N GLY A 138 -75.56 -28.58 -10.37
CA GLY A 138 -76.85 -27.94 -10.29
C GLY A 138 -77.73 -28.27 -11.49
N GLN A 139 -78.05 -29.56 -11.69
CA GLN A 139 -79.32 -30.04 -12.25
C GLN A 139 -79.39 -31.58 -12.18
N THR A 140 -79.65 -32.09 -10.98
CA THR A 140 -80.43 -33.32 -10.80
C THR A 140 -81.72 -32.91 -10.12
N GLY A 141 -82.85 -33.13 -10.79
CA GLY A 141 -84.17 -32.93 -10.17
C GLY A 141 -85.16 -32.23 -11.09
N GLY A 142 -85.69 -32.96 -12.07
CA GLY A 142 -86.76 -32.50 -12.94
C GLY A 142 -87.35 -33.67 -13.72
N GLU A 143 -87.96 -34.63 -13.01
CA GLU A 143 -88.97 -35.50 -13.61
C GLU A 143 -90.19 -34.66 -13.99
N PRO A 144 -90.77 -34.88 -15.18
CA PRO A 144 -92.21 -35.01 -15.22
C PRO A 144 -92.71 -36.14 -16.13
N ALA A 145 -93.76 -36.79 -15.60
CA ALA A 145 -94.73 -37.74 -16.20
C ALA A 145 -94.30 -39.20 -16.38
#